data_AF-A0A6A1QH21-F1
#
_entry.id   AF-A0A6A1QH21-F1
#
_cell.length_a   1.000
_cell.length_b   1.000
_cell.length_c   1.000
_cell.angle_alpha   90.00
_cell.angle_beta   90.00
_cell.angle_gamma   90.00
#
_symmetry.space_group_name_H-M   'P 1'
#
loop_
_entity.id
_entity.type
_entity.pdbx_description
1 polymer ?
#
loop_
_entity_poly.entity_id
_entity_poly.type
_entity_poly.pdbx_seq_one_letter_code
_entity_poly.pdbx_strand_id
1 'polypeptide(L)'
;MAGAGFESLERCLEKHLPLADLQEVKRILYGKETRKLDLPSRAFEAASKGDFELQGYAFQAVAEQQRRPRTVRMGLVQNRTPLPADTPVVKQVTALHRRIEAIVEVAAMCGVNIICFQEAW
;
A
#
# COMPACT_ATOMS: atom_id res chain seq x y z
N MET A 1 17.24 15.35 -2.21
CA MET A 1 16.38 14.90 -1.10
C MET A 1 15.08 15.69 -1.19
N ALA A 2 13.92 15.04 -1.20
CA ALA A 2 12.65 15.75 -1.08
C ALA A 2 12.70 16.58 0.22
N GLY A 3 12.43 17.88 0.13
CA GLY A 3 12.49 18.77 1.29
C GLY A 3 11.53 18.29 2.38
N ALA A 4 11.82 18.62 3.65
CA ALA A 4 11.10 18.17 4.85
C ALA A 4 9.58 18.49 4.91
N GLY A 5 8.98 19.00 3.85
CA GLY A 5 7.54 19.26 3.71
C GLY A 5 6.85 18.52 2.56
N PHE A 6 7.53 17.64 1.82
CA PHE A 6 6.91 16.85 0.75
C PHE A 6 6.67 15.41 1.22
N GLU A 7 5.42 15.09 1.56
CA GLU A 7 5.01 13.76 2.03
C GLU A 7 4.75 12.80 0.87
N SER A 8 3.85 13.18 -0.04
CA SER A 8 3.57 12.43 -1.28
C SER A 8 3.08 13.36 -2.38
N LEU A 9 3.20 12.89 -3.62
CA LEU A 9 2.66 13.59 -4.79
C LEU A 9 1.14 13.74 -4.66
N GLU A 10 0.46 12.69 -4.24
CA GLU A 10 -0.99 12.63 -4.09
C GLU A 10 -1.50 13.66 -3.10
N ARG A 11 -0.91 13.73 -1.89
CA ARG A 11 -1.28 14.72 -0.87
C ARG A 11 -0.99 16.14 -1.32
N CYS A 12 0.11 16.34 -2.05
CA CYS A 12 0.46 17.66 -2.59
C CYS A 12 -0.59 18.13 -3.61
N LEU A 13 -0.98 17.27 -4.55
CA LEU A 13 -1.98 17.61 -5.57
C LEU A 13 -3.36 17.85 -4.94
N GLU A 14 -3.78 16.98 -4.02
CA GLU A 14 -5.08 17.09 -3.32
C GLU A 14 -5.21 18.36 -2.48
N LYS A 15 -4.10 18.84 -1.91
CA LYS A 15 -4.08 20.06 -1.07
C LYS A 15 -4.15 21.35 -1.89
N HIS A 16 -3.60 21.37 -3.10
CA HIS A 16 -3.36 22.62 -3.83
C HIS A 16 -4.18 22.79 -5.11
N LEU A 17 -4.81 21.73 -5.62
CA LEU A 17 -5.62 21.80 -6.83
C LEU A 17 -7.11 21.74 -6.51
N PRO A 18 -7.95 22.55 -7.17
CA PRO A 18 -9.40 22.37 -7.11
C PRO A 18 -9.79 21.03 -7.73
N LEU A 19 -10.96 20.51 -7.34
CA LEU A 19 -11.38 19.15 -7.70
C LEU A 19 -11.37 18.86 -9.22
N ALA A 20 -11.81 19.81 -10.04
CA ALA A 20 -11.84 19.65 -11.49
C ALA A 20 -10.43 19.50 -12.08
N ASP A 21 -9.50 20.37 -11.68
CA ASP A 21 -8.11 20.34 -12.15
C ASP A 21 -7.39 19.11 -11.60
N LEU A 22 -7.66 18.73 -10.34
CA LEU A 22 -7.11 17.53 -9.72
C LEU A 22 -7.49 16.27 -10.50
N GLN A 23 -8.76 16.16 -10.91
CA GLN A 23 -9.24 15.02 -11.70
C GLN A 23 -8.53 14.95 -13.05
N GLU A 24 -8.38 16.08 -13.74
CA GLU A 24 -7.73 16.12 -15.05
C GLU A 24 -6.22 15.85 -14.94
N VAL A 25 -5.55 16.41 -13.93
CA VAL A 25 -4.13 16.14 -13.66
C VAL A 25 -3.92 14.67 -13.32
N LYS A 26 -4.74 14.06 -12.45
CA LYS A 26 -4.66 12.63 -12.15
C LYS A 26 -4.93 11.77 -13.39
N ARG A 27 -5.87 12.17 -14.26
CA ARG A 27 -6.17 11.50 -15.53
C ARG A 27 -4.96 11.48 -16.47
N ILE A 28 -4.23 12.59 -16.55
CA ILE A 28 -3.04 12.72 -17.40
C ILE A 28 -1.86 11.93 -16.82
N LEU A 29 -1.61 12.03 -15.51
CA LEU A 29 -0.45 11.40 -14.85
C LEU A 29 -0.58 9.88 -14.70
N TYR A 30 -1.76 9.41 -14.28
CA TYR A 30 -1.97 8.03 -13.87
C TYR A 30 -2.93 7.26 -14.79
N GLY A 31 -3.65 7.96 -15.68
CA GLY A 31 -4.71 7.38 -16.48
C GLY A 31 -6.05 7.31 -15.74
N LYS A 32 -6.82 6.26 -15.98
CA LYS A 32 -8.15 6.11 -15.37
C LYS A 32 -8.06 6.01 -13.85
N GLU A 33 -8.86 6.81 -13.14
CA GLU A 33 -8.93 6.77 -11.68
C GLU A 33 -9.28 5.37 -11.16
N THR A 34 -8.52 4.91 -10.16
CA THR A 34 -8.72 3.62 -9.53
C THR A 34 -9.73 3.72 -8.39
N ARG A 35 -10.61 2.73 -8.28
CA ARG A 35 -11.61 2.70 -7.21
C ARG A 35 -10.93 2.33 -5.90
N LYS A 36 -11.11 3.13 -4.84
CA LYS A 36 -10.69 2.76 -3.49
C LYS A 36 -11.45 1.52 -3.00
N LEU A 37 -10.76 0.62 -2.31
CA LEU A 37 -11.37 -0.57 -1.71
C LEU A 37 -11.87 -0.26 -0.31
N ASP A 38 -13.05 -0.77 0.00
CA ASP A 38 -13.56 -0.81 1.37
C ASP A 38 -12.85 -1.93 2.12
N LEU A 39 -11.79 -1.58 2.84
CA LEU A 39 -11.02 -2.51 3.66
C LEU A 39 -11.64 -2.63 5.08
N PRO A 40 -11.50 -3.78 5.76
CA PRO A 40 -12.07 -3.96 7.10
C PRO A 40 -11.51 -2.96 8.12
N SER A 41 -12.36 -2.36 8.97
CA SER A 41 -11.93 -1.39 9.99
C SER A 41 -10.83 -1.93 10.91
N ARG A 42 -10.93 -3.20 11.32
CA ARG A 42 -9.90 -3.88 12.12
C ARG A 42 -8.52 -3.88 11.47
N ALA A 43 -8.44 -3.89 10.13
CA ALA A 43 -7.19 -3.85 9.39
C ALA A 43 -6.55 -2.45 9.47
N PHE A 44 -7.35 -1.39 9.38
CA PHE A 44 -6.89 -0.02 9.60
C PHE A 44 -6.43 0.21 11.03
N GLU A 45 -7.16 -0.31 12.02
CA GLU A 45 -6.75 -0.23 13.43
C GLU A 45 -5.42 -0.95 13.69
N ALA A 46 -5.25 -2.15 13.14
CA ALA A 46 -4.01 -2.92 13.26
C ALA A 46 -2.84 -2.23 12.54
N ALA A 47 -3.06 -1.68 11.33
CA ALA A 47 -2.05 -0.92 10.60
C ALA A 47 -1.62 0.35 11.35
N SER A 48 -2.59 1.07 11.92
CA SER A 48 -2.34 2.27 12.74
C SER A 48 -1.52 1.94 14.00
N LYS A 49 -1.91 0.89 14.75
CA LYS A 49 -1.13 0.39 15.90
C LYS A 49 0.27 -0.09 15.49
N GLY A 50 0.36 -0.69 14.31
CA GLY A 50 1.61 -1.13 13.71
C GLY A 50 2.46 -0.01 13.11
N ASP A 51 2.00 1.24 13.09
CA ASP A 51 2.72 2.37 12.47
C ASP A 51 3.10 2.09 11.01
N PHE A 52 2.13 1.71 10.17
CA PHE A 52 2.30 1.66 8.72
C PHE A 52 1.03 2.10 7.98
N GLU A 53 1.23 2.64 6.78
CA GLU A 53 0.15 3.01 5.89
C GLU A 53 -0.52 1.77 5.27
N LEU A 54 -1.85 1.79 5.21
CA LEU A 54 -2.67 0.80 4.53
C LEU A 54 -3.55 1.49 3.48
N GLN A 55 -3.37 1.13 2.21
CA GLN A 55 -4.19 1.59 1.10
C GLN A 55 -4.72 0.41 0.30
N GLY A 56 -5.88 0.58 -0.33
CA GLY A 56 -6.50 -0.46 -1.15
C GLY A 56 -7.14 0.14 -2.39
N TYR A 57 -6.81 -0.40 -3.56
CA TYR A 57 -7.33 0.04 -4.86
C TYR A 57 -7.76 -1.15 -5.71
N ALA A 58 -8.75 -0.93 -6.56
CA ALA A 58 -9.30 -1.92 -7.47
C ALA A 58 -9.10 -1.51 -8.92
N PHE A 59 -8.59 -2.45 -9.71
CA PHE A 59 -8.63 -2.43 -11.16
C PHE A 59 -9.76 -3.33 -11.63
N GLN A 60 -10.65 -2.81 -12.47
CA GLN A 60 -11.79 -3.55 -12.99
C GLN A 60 -11.61 -3.83 -14.47
N ALA A 61 -11.95 -5.05 -14.87
CA ALA A 61 -12.09 -5.44 -16.27
C ALA A 61 -13.57 -5.42 -16.67
N VAL A 62 -13.83 -5.31 -17.97
CA VAL A 62 -15.17 -5.48 -18.53
C VAL A 62 -15.60 -6.94 -18.34
N ALA A 63 -16.89 -7.16 -18.05
CA ALA A 63 -17.43 -8.50 -17.94
C ALA A 63 -17.33 -9.24 -19.28
N GLU A 64 -16.69 -10.41 -19.27
CA GLU A 64 -16.65 -11.28 -20.42
C GLU A 64 -17.94 -12.11 -20.50
N GLN A 65 -18.35 -12.49 -21.72
CA GLN A 65 -19.55 -13.30 -21.95
C GLN A 65 -19.38 -14.76 -21.51
N GLN A 66 -18.17 -15.31 -21.65
CA GLN A 66 -17.91 -16.73 -21.44
C GLN A 66 -17.08 -17.02 -20.19
N ARG A 67 -16.19 -16.10 -19.77
CA ARG A 67 -15.33 -16.33 -18.61
C ARG A 67 -15.87 -15.60 -17.39
N ARG A 68 -15.78 -16.26 -16.24
CA ARG A 68 -16.04 -15.63 -14.95
C ARG A 68 -14.88 -14.69 -14.60
N PRO A 69 -15.14 -13.62 -13.82
CA PRO A 69 -14.09 -12.75 -13.32
C PRO A 69 -13.03 -13.54 -12.55
N ARG A 70 -11.75 -13.32 -12.87
CA ARG A 70 -10.61 -13.91 -12.14
C ARG A 70 -10.00 -12.84 -11.23
N THR A 71 -10.73 -12.51 -10.17
CA THR A 71 -10.30 -11.50 -9.20
C THR A 71 -9.21 -12.06 -8.28
N VAL A 72 -8.10 -11.34 -8.17
CA VAL A 72 -7.01 -11.64 -7.22
C VAL A 72 -6.67 -10.36 -6.44
N ARG A 73 -6.39 -10.51 -5.15
CA ARG A 73 -5.89 -9.43 -4.28
C ARG A 73 -4.40 -9.58 -4.09
N MET A 74 -3.66 -8.55 -4.49
CA MET A 74 -2.20 -8.45 -4.32
C MET A 74 -1.91 -7.56 -3.11
N GLY A 75 -0.98 -7.98 -2.25
CA GLY A 75 -0.42 -7.16 -1.18
C GLY A 75 1.02 -6.80 -1.52
N LEU A 76 1.35 -5.51 -1.49
CA LEU A 76 2.70 -5.01 -1.72
C LEU A 76 3.20 -4.37 -0.43
N VAL A 77 4.37 -4.79 0.04
CA VAL A 77 4.94 -4.32 1.30
C VAL A 77 6.23 -3.56 1.03
N GLN A 78 6.28 -2.34 1.55
CA GLN A 78 7.48 -1.51 1.63
C GLN A 78 7.72 -1.13 3.09
N ASN A 79 8.96 -1.26 3.55
CA ASN A 79 9.32 -0.96 4.93
C ASN A 79 10.75 -0.42 5.05
N ARG A 80 11.02 0.28 6.16
CA ARG A 80 12.38 0.62 6.61
C ARG A 80 12.96 -0.49 7.48
N THR A 81 14.29 -0.54 7.60
CA THR A 81 14.97 -1.43 8.54
C THR A 81 14.63 -1.02 9.98
N PRO A 82 14.16 -1.95 10.85
CA PRO A 82 13.70 -1.59 12.20
C PRO A 82 14.81 -1.16 13.16
N LEU A 83 16.06 -1.57 12.90
CA LEU A 83 17.22 -1.36 13.77
C LEU A 83 18.35 -0.63 13.02
N PRO A 84 19.30 -0.01 13.74
CA PRO A 84 20.52 0.53 13.15
C PRO A 84 21.32 -0.52 12.36
N ALA A 85 21.95 -0.08 11.27
CA ALA A 85 22.63 -0.96 10.31
C ALA A 85 23.87 -1.69 10.88
N ASP A 86 24.42 -1.22 11.99
CA ASP A 86 25.55 -1.82 12.72
C ASP A 86 25.13 -2.88 13.75
N THR A 87 23.82 -3.11 13.92
CA THR A 87 23.29 -4.14 14.82
C THR A 87 23.68 -5.54 14.32
N PRO A 88 23.93 -6.54 15.18
CA PRO A 88 24.19 -7.92 14.73
C PRO A 88 23.11 -8.44 13.77
N VAL A 89 23.54 -9.04 12.65
CA VAL A 89 22.66 -9.47 11.54
C VAL A 89 21.47 -10.30 12.02
N VAL A 90 21.70 -11.25 12.93
CA VAL A 90 20.64 -12.10 13.49
C VAL A 90 19.53 -11.28 14.16
N LYS A 91 19.88 -10.18 14.85
CA LYS A 91 18.90 -9.28 15.47
C LYS A 91 18.17 -8.44 14.42
N GLN A 92 18.87 -7.97 13.39
CA GLN A 92 18.25 -7.23 12.28
C GLN A 92 17.20 -8.09 11.58
N VAL A 93 17.56 -9.31 11.15
CA VAL A 93 16.66 -10.25 10.47
C VAL A 93 15.47 -10.62 11.36
N THR A 94 15.70 -10.92 12.64
CA THR A 94 14.61 -11.22 13.58
C THR A 94 13.64 -10.04 13.74
N ALA A 95 14.14 -8.82 13.86
CA ALA A 95 13.29 -7.64 13.97
C ALA A 95 12.49 -7.37 12.69
N LEU A 96 13.11 -7.60 11.54
CA LEU A 96 12.49 -7.46 10.23
C LEU A 96 11.39 -8.50 10.02
N HIS A 97 11.63 -9.77 10.36
CA HIS A 97 10.61 -10.82 10.32
C HIS A 97 9.40 -10.48 11.20
N ARG A 98 9.60 -10.00 12.43
CA ARG A 98 8.49 -9.57 13.31
C ARG A 98 7.70 -8.40 12.73
N ARG A 99 8.39 -7.46 12.08
CA ARG A 99 7.74 -6.34 11.39
C ARG A 99 6.87 -6.84 10.24
N ILE A 100 7.40 -7.74 9.42
CA ILE A 100 6.70 -8.31 8.26
C ILE A 100 5.53 -9.18 8.71
N GLU A 101 5.68 -9.98 9.77
CA GLU A 101 4.62 -10.80 10.37
C GLU A 101 3.37 -9.95 10.67
N ALA A 102 3.53 -8.83 11.38
CA ALA A 102 2.42 -7.92 11.69
C ALA A 102 1.76 -7.33 10.43
N ILE A 103 2.53 -7.05 9.37
CA ILE A 103 2.01 -6.55 8.09
C ILE A 103 1.25 -7.66 7.34
N VAL A 104 1.77 -8.89 7.35
CA VAL A 104 1.12 -10.07 6.73
C VAL A 104 -0.19 -10.38 7.41
N GLU A 105 -0.28 -10.25 8.73
CA GLU A 105 -1.56 -10.39 9.45
C GLU A 105 -2.62 -9.41 8.95
N VAL A 106 -2.25 -8.13 8.76
CA VAL A 106 -3.15 -7.12 8.19
C VAL A 106 -3.52 -7.44 6.74
N ALA A 107 -2.56 -7.86 5.92
CA ALA A 107 -2.82 -8.28 4.54
C ALA A 107 -3.80 -9.47 4.49
N ALA A 108 -3.68 -10.43 5.42
CA ALA A 108 -4.59 -11.55 5.56
C ALA A 108 -6.01 -11.07 5.97
N MET A 109 -6.12 -10.11 6.90
CA MET A 109 -7.41 -9.48 7.23
C MET A 109 -8.06 -8.82 6.00
N CYS A 110 -7.26 -8.26 5.10
CA CYS A 110 -7.70 -7.68 3.83
C CYS A 110 -7.96 -8.70 2.73
N GLY A 111 -7.82 -10.01 2.99
CA GLY A 111 -8.08 -11.07 2.01
C GLY A 111 -7.08 -11.11 0.86
N VAL A 112 -5.84 -10.67 1.07
CA VAL A 112 -4.75 -10.78 0.08
C VAL A 112 -4.50 -12.24 -0.27
N ASN A 113 -4.38 -12.54 -1.57
CA ASN A 113 -4.07 -13.89 -2.08
C ASN A 113 -2.57 -14.08 -2.29
N ILE A 114 -1.89 -13.02 -2.75
CA ILE A 114 -0.46 -13.04 -3.06
C ILE A 114 0.15 -11.81 -2.43
N ILE A 115 1.18 -12.00 -1.61
CA ILE A 115 1.92 -10.92 -0.97
C ILE A 115 3.35 -10.89 -1.50
N CYS A 116 3.89 -9.69 -1.70
CA CYS A 116 5.26 -9.48 -2.18
C CYS A 116 5.96 -8.43 -1.30
N PHE A 117 7.23 -8.68 -1.04
CA PHE A 117 8.11 -7.84 -0.23
C PHE A 117 9.15 -7.17 -1.14
N GLN A 118 9.71 -6.05 -0.68
CA GLN A 118 10.79 -5.36 -1.38
C GLN A 118 12.05 -6.23 -1.54
N GLU A 119 12.91 -5.86 -2.49
CA GLU A 119 14.20 -6.53 -2.66
C GLU A 119 15.04 -6.47 -1.37
N ALA A 120 15.74 -7.57 -1.06
CA ALA A 120 16.57 -7.72 0.13
C ALA A 120 15.87 -7.34 1.45
N TRP A 121 14.59 -7.72 1.56
CA TRP A 121 13.82 -7.68 2.80
C TRP A 121 14.29 -8.70 3.84
#